data_AF-A0A6A3W838-F1
#
_entry.id   AF-A0A6A3W838-F1
#
_cell.length_a   1.000
_cell.length_b   1.000
_cell.length_c   1.000
_cell.angle_alpha   90.00
_cell.angle_beta   90.00
_cell.angle_gamma   90.00
#
_symmetry.space_group_name_H-M   'P 1'
#
loop_
_entity.id
_entity.type
_entity.pdbx_description
1 polymer ?
#
loop_
_entity_poly.entity_id
_entity_poly.type
_entity_poly.pdbx_seq_one_letter_code
_entity_poly.pdbx_strand_id
1 'polypeptide(L)'
;MRLFLKSAMRASSPLLKSRSFATNASELRSVVFKDHLRTVQMADAKETVLPGGRDLFPLLPKAFSGIKQVGVIGWGSQGPAQAQNLRESLEGSDIKVKVGLREGSSSIAKAHAAGFSEDKGTLGEMFDVIKESDMVVLLISDAACVKLYSKIFPLIKPGATLGLSHGYLLGHLESAKEEFPKDINVVMMAPKGMGPSVRRLYVQGKTVNGAGINSSVAIHQDVTGNASEIALGWSVGVGAPYTFYTTMSSEYKSDIFGERCILLGGVHGLVESLFRRYVQNGMSPEDAFKNTAECITGPLNEKISHDGIKSV
;
A
#
# COMPACT_ATOMS: atom_id res chain seq x y z
N MET A 1 37.95 34.40 -25.30
CA MET A 1 37.81 35.40 -24.22
C MET A 1 37.32 34.68 -22.96
N ARG A 2 38.21 34.35 -22.02
CA ARG A 2 37.85 33.81 -20.70
C ARG A 2 37.21 34.93 -19.89
N LEU A 3 35.93 34.82 -19.53
CA LEU A 3 35.32 35.69 -18.52
C LEU A 3 34.55 34.84 -17.49
N PHE A 4 35.14 34.78 -16.29
CA PHE A 4 34.53 34.60 -14.97
C PHE A 4 33.69 33.34 -14.68
N LEU A 5 34.37 32.21 -14.47
CA LEU A 5 34.00 31.31 -13.37
C LEU A 5 34.46 31.96 -12.04
N LYS A 6 33.56 32.71 -11.40
CA LYS A 6 33.68 32.93 -9.95
C LYS A 6 33.11 31.70 -9.27
N SER A 7 33.98 30.99 -8.55
CA SER A 7 33.60 29.97 -7.57
C SER A 7 32.61 30.59 -6.57
N ALA A 8 31.32 30.32 -6.78
CA ALA A 8 30.33 30.50 -5.74
C ALA A 8 30.55 29.36 -4.74
N MET A 9 31.25 29.64 -3.64
CA MET A 9 31.15 28.83 -2.44
C MET A 9 29.66 28.54 -2.21
N ARG A 10 29.30 27.25 -2.14
CA ARG A 10 27.96 26.80 -1.78
C ARG A 10 27.61 27.37 -0.41
N ALA A 11 26.94 28.52 -0.39
CA ALA A 11 26.20 28.97 0.77
C ALA A 11 25.05 27.96 0.95
N SER A 12 25.23 26.99 1.85
CA SER A 12 24.14 26.14 2.30
C SER A 12 23.03 27.05 2.81
N SER A 13 21.86 27.02 2.19
CA SER A 13 20.68 27.77 2.65
C SER A 13 20.48 27.55 4.16
N PRO A 14 20.41 28.61 4.99
CA PRO A 14 20.20 28.49 6.43
C PRO A 14 18.88 27.77 6.79
N LEU A 15 17.90 27.77 5.87
CA LEU A 15 16.59 27.15 6.05
C LEU A 15 16.63 25.61 6.13
N LEU A 16 17.68 24.98 5.60
CA LEU A 16 17.87 23.52 5.64
C LEU A 16 18.59 23.03 6.90
N LYS A 17 19.22 23.93 7.68
CA LYS A 17 20.01 23.56 8.87
C LYS A 17 19.18 23.49 10.16
N SER A 18 17.93 23.94 10.16
CA SER A 18 17.15 24.14 11.40
C SER A 18 15.88 23.30 11.53
N ARG A 19 15.56 22.42 10.57
CA ARG A 19 14.43 21.50 10.70
C ARG A 19 14.96 20.09 10.78
N SER A 20 14.82 19.46 11.95
CA SER A 20 14.99 18.02 12.02
C SER A 20 13.88 17.36 11.21
N PHE A 21 14.22 16.37 10.38
CA PHE A 21 13.23 15.53 9.70
C PHE A 21 12.82 14.33 10.57
N ALA A 22 13.35 14.22 11.79
CA ALA A 22 12.93 13.22 12.76
C ALA A 22 11.44 13.39 13.06
N THR A 23 10.65 12.41 12.65
CA THR A 23 9.27 12.29 13.06
C THR A 23 9.24 11.57 14.42
N ASN A 24 8.24 11.86 15.25
CA ASN A 24 7.93 11.04 16.45
C ASN A 24 7.34 9.70 15.98
N ALA A 25 8.10 8.93 15.20
CA ALA A 25 7.67 7.67 14.63
C ALA A 25 7.44 6.67 15.76
N SER A 26 6.23 6.14 15.85
CA SER A 26 5.99 4.92 16.62
C SER A 26 6.88 3.82 16.03
N GLU A 27 7.71 3.20 16.85
CA GLU A 27 8.59 2.13 16.42
C GLU A 27 7.76 0.93 15.95
N LEU A 28 8.09 0.41 14.77
CA LEU A 28 7.59 -0.88 14.30
C LEU A 28 8.10 -1.97 15.26
N ARG A 29 7.20 -2.64 15.96
CA ARG A 29 7.53 -3.69 16.95
C ARG A 29 6.92 -5.01 16.54
N SER A 30 7.68 -6.07 16.69
CA SER A 30 7.24 -7.43 16.42
C SER A 30 8.00 -8.42 17.29
N VAL A 31 7.32 -9.48 17.71
CA VAL A 31 7.88 -10.67 18.35
C VAL A 31 8.17 -11.74 17.29
N VAL A 32 7.37 -11.85 16.23
CA VAL A 32 7.54 -12.85 15.16
C VAL A 32 8.70 -12.50 14.24
N PHE A 33 8.78 -11.23 13.85
CA PHE A 33 9.77 -10.70 12.90
C PHE A 33 10.91 -9.93 13.59
N LYS A 34 11.04 -10.03 14.92
CA LYS A 34 12.00 -9.24 15.73
C LYS A 34 13.43 -9.27 15.17
N ASP A 35 13.88 -10.44 14.74
CA ASP A 35 15.25 -10.67 14.27
C ASP A 35 15.46 -10.20 12.81
N HIS A 36 14.36 -9.84 12.14
CA HIS A 36 14.32 -9.34 10.77
C HIS A 36 14.14 -7.81 10.68
N LEU A 37 13.77 -7.15 11.78
CA LEU A 37 13.68 -5.70 11.82
C LEU A 37 15.05 -5.05 11.58
N ARG A 38 15.06 -3.96 10.83
CA ARG A 38 16.27 -3.19 10.50
C ARG A 38 16.01 -1.71 10.76
N THR A 39 17.03 -1.03 11.27
CA THR A 39 17.02 0.43 11.37
C THR A 39 17.74 1.02 10.17
N VAL A 40 17.08 1.93 9.46
CA VAL A 40 17.62 2.66 8.30
C VAL A 40 17.82 4.12 8.69
N GLN A 41 18.93 4.71 8.28
CA GLN A 41 19.20 6.14 8.43
C GLN A 41 18.67 6.90 7.20
N MET A 42 17.74 7.81 7.42
CA MET A 42 17.12 8.66 6.39
C MET A 42 17.41 10.13 6.70
N ALA A 43 18.44 10.69 6.06
CA ALA A 43 19.01 12.00 6.40
C ALA A 43 19.39 12.08 7.90
N ASP A 44 18.70 12.87 8.71
CA ASP A 44 18.89 12.98 10.16
C ASP A 44 17.92 12.11 10.99
N ALA A 45 17.00 11.38 10.35
CA ALA A 45 16.04 10.49 11.00
C ALA A 45 16.49 9.02 10.98
N LYS A 46 16.05 8.25 11.98
CA LYS A 46 16.18 6.78 12.01
C LYS A 46 14.78 6.17 11.92
N GLU A 47 14.62 5.18 11.04
CA GLU A 47 13.36 4.48 10.86
C GLU A 47 13.55 2.98 10.98
N THR A 48 12.59 2.31 11.62
CA THR A 48 12.54 0.84 11.68
C THR A 48 11.71 0.32 10.52
N VAL A 49 12.29 -0.59 9.74
CA VAL A 49 11.64 -1.27 8.62
C VAL A 49 11.73 -2.78 8.80
N LEU A 50 10.80 -3.49 8.17
CA LEU A 50 10.87 -4.93 7.97
C LEU A 50 11.16 -5.19 6.49
N PRO A 51 12.38 -5.60 6.12
CA PRO A 51 12.64 -6.21 4.82
C PRO A 51 11.80 -7.46 4.67
N GLY A 52 11.10 -7.59 3.55
CA GLY A 52 10.35 -8.79 3.19
C GLY A 52 11.17 -9.76 2.37
N GLY A 53 10.52 -10.84 1.96
CA GLY A 53 11.14 -11.93 1.21
C GLY A 53 10.34 -13.21 1.38
N ARG A 54 10.43 -14.12 0.39
CA ARG A 54 9.74 -15.40 0.45
C ARG A 54 10.28 -16.32 1.55
N ASP A 55 11.52 -16.10 1.97
CA ASP A 55 12.16 -16.74 3.11
C ASP A 55 11.44 -16.45 4.45
N LEU A 56 10.61 -15.40 4.51
CA LEU A 56 9.80 -15.08 5.68
C LEU A 56 8.43 -15.75 5.69
N PHE A 57 8.01 -16.41 4.61
CA PHE A 57 6.69 -17.05 4.53
C PHE A 57 6.46 -18.13 5.59
N PRO A 58 7.47 -18.94 5.99
CA PRO A 58 7.32 -19.88 7.11
C PRO A 58 6.93 -19.23 8.45
N LEU A 59 7.11 -17.90 8.61
CA LEU A 59 6.70 -17.16 9.81
C LEU A 59 5.23 -16.72 9.77
N LEU A 60 4.57 -16.75 8.60
CA LEU A 60 3.18 -16.28 8.43
C LEU A 60 2.16 -17.00 9.32
N PRO A 61 2.20 -18.34 9.50
CA PRO A 61 1.27 -19.01 10.42
C PRO A 61 1.40 -18.51 11.87
N LYS A 62 2.60 -18.12 12.29
CA LYS A 62 2.85 -17.54 13.62
C LYS A 62 2.36 -16.10 13.70
N ALA A 63 2.59 -15.30 12.65
CA ALA A 63 2.12 -13.92 12.57
C ALA A 63 0.58 -13.82 12.57
N PHE A 64 -0.09 -14.79 11.93
CA PHE A 64 -1.54 -14.92 11.87
C PHE A 64 -2.10 -15.90 12.92
N SER A 65 -1.41 -16.08 14.05
CA SER A 65 -1.93 -16.93 15.13
C SER A 65 -3.32 -16.48 15.57
N GLY A 66 -4.28 -17.41 15.58
CA GLY A 66 -5.69 -17.15 15.89
C GLY A 66 -6.57 -16.80 14.69
N ILE A 67 -6.00 -16.56 13.50
CA ILE A 67 -6.75 -16.36 12.26
C ILE A 67 -6.87 -17.70 11.53
N LYS A 68 -8.10 -18.10 11.22
CA LYS A 68 -8.41 -19.25 10.36
C LYS A 68 -8.97 -18.81 9.01
N GLN A 69 -9.59 -17.64 8.94
CA GLN A 69 -10.04 -17.07 7.67
C GLN A 69 -9.69 -15.59 7.52
N VAL A 70 -9.10 -15.26 6.35
CA VAL A 70 -8.91 -13.89 5.84
C VAL A 70 -9.96 -13.62 4.76
N GLY A 71 -10.92 -12.78 5.07
CA GLY A 71 -11.96 -12.31 4.15
C GLY A 71 -11.49 -11.10 3.36
N VAL A 72 -11.23 -11.25 2.06
CA VAL A 72 -10.85 -10.16 1.16
C VAL A 72 -12.08 -9.61 0.47
N ILE A 73 -12.47 -8.38 0.83
CA ILE A 73 -13.74 -7.79 0.43
C ILE A 73 -13.57 -6.86 -0.76
N GLY A 74 -14.21 -7.19 -1.88
CA GLY A 74 -14.12 -6.44 -3.12
C GLY A 74 -13.08 -6.98 -4.11
N TRP A 75 -13.29 -6.66 -5.40
CA TRP A 75 -12.47 -7.14 -6.52
C TRP A 75 -12.15 -6.03 -7.52
N GLY A 76 -11.75 -4.87 -6.97
CA GLY A 76 -11.27 -3.71 -7.73
C GLY A 76 -9.81 -3.85 -8.14
N SER A 77 -9.00 -2.81 -7.91
CA SER A 77 -7.56 -2.85 -8.24
C SER A 77 -6.76 -3.70 -7.26
N GLN A 78 -6.90 -3.46 -5.94
CA GLN A 78 -6.12 -4.15 -4.90
C GLN A 78 -6.64 -5.56 -4.59
N GLY A 79 -7.97 -5.76 -4.59
CA GLY A 79 -8.62 -7.05 -4.27
C GLY A 79 -8.02 -8.28 -4.96
N PRO A 80 -7.95 -8.31 -6.30
CA PRO A 80 -7.39 -9.44 -7.03
C PRO A 80 -5.93 -9.71 -6.69
N ALA A 81 -5.12 -8.66 -6.51
CA ALA A 81 -3.69 -8.79 -6.24
C ALA A 81 -3.44 -9.37 -4.85
N GLN A 82 -4.05 -8.76 -3.83
CA GLN A 82 -3.84 -9.16 -2.45
C GLN A 82 -4.43 -10.53 -2.15
N ALA A 83 -5.63 -10.84 -2.66
CA ALA A 83 -6.24 -12.16 -2.48
C ALA A 83 -5.37 -13.27 -3.07
N GLN A 84 -4.87 -13.11 -4.30
CA GLN A 84 -4.02 -14.11 -4.94
C GLN A 84 -2.66 -14.22 -4.25
N ASN A 85 -2.02 -13.11 -3.91
CA ASN A 85 -0.72 -13.13 -3.25
C ASN A 85 -0.81 -13.77 -1.86
N LEU A 86 -1.80 -13.40 -1.05
CA LEU A 86 -2.02 -14.03 0.26
C LEU A 86 -2.31 -15.51 0.13
N ARG A 87 -3.18 -15.93 -0.81
CA ARG A 87 -3.50 -17.35 -1.02
C ARG A 87 -2.24 -18.16 -1.34
N GLU A 88 -1.36 -17.63 -2.19
CA GLU A 88 -0.09 -18.29 -2.55
C GLU A 88 0.92 -18.28 -1.41
N SER A 89 1.05 -17.19 -0.67
CA SER A 89 1.99 -17.10 0.46
C SER A 89 1.58 -17.93 1.67
N LEU A 90 0.29 -18.23 1.80
CA LEU A 90 -0.31 -19.04 2.87
C LEU A 90 -0.50 -20.52 2.47
N GLU A 91 -0.04 -20.92 1.29
CA GLU A 91 -0.11 -22.31 0.84
C GLU A 91 0.60 -23.23 1.85
N GLY A 92 -0.08 -24.31 2.25
CA GLY A 92 0.40 -25.23 3.30
C GLY A 92 0.06 -24.82 4.74
N SER A 93 -0.60 -23.67 4.95
CA SER A 93 -1.19 -23.30 6.24
C SER A 93 -2.68 -23.65 6.33
N ASP A 94 -3.22 -23.67 7.55
CA ASP A 94 -4.66 -23.86 7.79
C ASP A 94 -5.49 -22.57 7.55
N ILE A 95 -4.88 -21.52 7.01
CA ILE A 95 -5.53 -20.20 6.86
C ILE A 95 -6.16 -20.09 5.49
N LYS A 96 -7.49 -19.92 5.47
CA LYS A 96 -8.24 -19.77 4.22
C LYS A 96 -8.33 -18.31 3.81
N VAL A 97 -8.02 -18.02 2.54
CA VAL A 97 -8.33 -16.74 1.91
C VAL A 97 -9.66 -16.87 1.16
N LYS A 98 -10.67 -16.09 1.57
CA LYS A 98 -11.99 -16.10 0.96
C LYS A 98 -12.36 -14.71 0.45
N VAL A 99 -12.90 -14.63 -0.74
CA VAL A 99 -13.30 -13.37 -1.38
C VAL A 99 -14.77 -13.10 -1.11
N GLY A 100 -15.09 -11.89 -0.65
CA GLY A 100 -16.46 -11.43 -0.45
C GLY A 100 -16.85 -10.41 -1.52
N LEU A 101 -17.88 -10.70 -2.30
CA LEU A 101 -18.43 -9.78 -3.31
C LEU A 101 -19.90 -9.51 -3.04
N ARG A 102 -20.32 -8.27 -3.30
CA ARG A 102 -21.76 -7.92 -3.25
C ARG A 102 -22.54 -8.79 -4.23
N GLU A 103 -23.79 -9.08 -3.89
CA GLU A 103 -24.72 -9.75 -4.79
C GLU A 103 -24.79 -9.06 -6.16
N GLY A 104 -24.79 -9.87 -7.23
CA GLY A 104 -24.80 -9.39 -8.61
C GLY A 104 -23.52 -8.66 -9.05
N SER A 105 -22.40 -8.82 -8.34
CA SER A 105 -21.12 -8.21 -8.73
C SER A 105 -20.66 -8.69 -10.11
N SER A 106 -20.35 -7.75 -11.01
CA SER A 106 -19.76 -8.04 -12.32
C SER A 106 -18.35 -8.66 -12.24
N SER A 107 -17.74 -8.66 -11.05
CA SER A 107 -16.40 -9.23 -10.84
C SER A 107 -16.41 -10.71 -10.47
N ILE A 108 -17.57 -11.36 -10.28
CA ILE A 108 -17.66 -12.79 -9.95
C ILE A 108 -16.90 -13.64 -10.98
N ALA A 109 -17.14 -13.41 -12.28
CA ALA A 109 -16.44 -14.12 -13.35
C ALA A 109 -14.90 -13.93 -13.30
N LYS A 110 -14.42 -12.75 -12.88
CA LYS A 110 -12.99 -12.49 -12.71
C LYS A 110 -12.41 -13.18 -11.48
N ALA A 111 -13.18 -13.29 -10.39
CA ALA A 111 -12.79 -14.06 -9.21
C ALA A 111 -12.70 -15.56 -9.54
N HIS A 112 -13.66 -16.09 -10.30
CA HIS A 112 -13.65 -17.48 -10.80
C HIS A 112 -12.42 -17.74 -11.67
N ALA A 113 -12.12 -16.84 -12.61
CA ALA A 113 -10.93 -16.94 -13.45
C ALA A 113 -9.61 -16.92 -12.64
N ALA A 114 -9.60 -16.27 -11.47
CA ALA A 114 -8.47 -16.29 -10.54
C ALA A 114 -8.48 -17.50 -9.58
N GLY A 115 -9.44 -18.42 -9.73
CA GLY A 115 -9.55 -19.67 -8.97
C GLY A 115 -10.28 -19.56 -7.63
N PHE A 116 -10.99 -18.45 -7.38
CA PHE A 116 -11.88 -18.29 -6.22
C PHE A 116 -13.31 -18.65 -6.61
N SER A 117 -13.95 -19.55 -5.87
CA SER A 117 -15.28 -20.06 -6.20
C SER A 117 -16.02 -20.57 -4.96
N GLU A 118 -17.35 -20.65 -5.06
CA GLU A 118 -18.26 -21.05 -3.99
C GLU A 118 -18.10 -22.51 -3.60
N ASP A 119 -17.90 -23.41 -4.59
CA ASP A 119 -17.67 -24.84 -4.39
C ASP A 119 -16.40 -25.12 -3.56
N LYS A 120 -15.38 -24.28 -3.72
CA LYS A 120 -14.14 -24.32 -2.92
C LYS A 120 -14.28 -23.61 -1.57
N GLY A 121 -15.42 -22.97 -1.31
CA GLY A 121 -15.64 -22.11 -0.16
C GLY A 121 -14.69 -20.90 -0.11
N THR A 122 -14.20 -20.45 -1.27
CA THR A 122 -13.22 -19.34 -1.40
C THR A 122 -13.81 -18.09 -2.03
N LEU A 123 -15.10 -18.11 -2.38
CA LEU A 123 -15.90 -16.97 -2.80
C LEU A 123 -17.26 -17.01 -2.10
N GLY A 124 -17.84 -15.85 -1.80
CA GLY A 124 -19.20 -15.75 -1.24
C GLY A 124 -19.74 -14.32 -1.24
N GLU A 125 -20.95 -14.16 -0.71
CA GLU A 125 -21.57 -12.86 -0.49
C GLU A 125 -20.75 -12.05 0.53
N MET A 126 -20.59 -10.75 0.26
CA MET A 126 -19.71 -9.84 1.00
C MET A 126 -19.97 -9.82 2.51
N PHE A 127 -21.22 -9.61 2.94
CA PHE A 127 -21.56 -9.52 4.36
C PHE A 127 -21.44 -10.86 5.07
N ASP A 128 -21.78 -11.96 4.39
CA ASP A 128 -21.56 -13.31 4.91
C ASP A 128 -20.07 -13.56 5.16
N VAL A 129 -19.20 -13.26 4.18
CA VAL A 129 -17.75 -13.41 4.31
C VAL A 129 -17.18 -12.53 5.43
N ILE A 130 -17.67 -11.30 5.60
CA ILE A 130 -17.27 -10.43 6.71
C ILE A 130 -17.58 -11.11 8.06
N LYS A 131 -18.78 -11.67 8.20
CA LYS A 131 -19.29 -12.24 9.45
C LYS A 131 -18.54 -13.48 9.93
N GLU A 132 -18.06 -14.29 8.99
CA GLU A 132 -17.35 -15.55 9.30
C GLU A 132 -15.82 -15.40 9.35
N SER A 133 -15.24 -14.23 9.00
CA SER A 133 -13.79 -14.03 8.96
C SER A 133 -13.20 -13.57 10.29
N ASP A 134 -11.95 -13.95 10.56
CA ASP A 134 -11.19 -13.51 11.74
C ASP A 134 -10.30 -12.30 11.41
N MET A 135 -10.01 -12.12 10.13
CA MET A 135 -9.45 -10.90 9.56
C MET A 135 -10.26 -10.50 8.33
N VAL A 136 -10.76 -9.27 8.29
CA VAL A 136 -11.52 -8.69 7.19
C VAL A 136 -10.66 -7.63 6.51
N VAL A 137 -10.25 -7.86 5.27
CA VAL A 137 -9.48 -6.92 4.46
C VAL A 137 -10.44 -6.17 3.54
N LEU A 138 -10.74 -4.91 3.86
CA LEU A 138 -11.73 -4.11 3.15
C LEU A 138 -11.11 -3.38 1.95
N LEU A 139 -11.29 -3.93 0.74
CA LEU A 139 -10.70 -3.45 -0.53
C LEU A 139 -11.77 -3.03 -1.56
N ILE A 140 -12.89 -2.52 -1.07
CA ILE A 140 -13.89 -1.81 -1.88
C ILE A 140 -13.47 -0.35 -2.06
N SER A 141 -14.15 0.38 -2.96
CA SER A 141 -13.86 1.81 -3.15
C SER A 141 -14.08 2.61 -1.86
N ASP A 142 -13.30 3.67 -1.64
CA ASP A 142 -13.42 4.53 -0.46
C ASP A 142 -14.83 5.07 -0.24
N ALA A 143 -15.52 5.48 -1.31
CA ALA A 143 -16.92 5.92 -1.25
C ALA A 143 -17.87 4.81 -0.77
N ALA A 144 -17.57 3.55 -1.11
CA ALA A 144 -18.34 2.41 -0.63
C ALA A 144 -18.01 2.07 0.83
N CYS A 145 -16.76 2.22 1.27
CA CYS A 145 -16.41 2.14 2.70
C CYS A 145 -17.24 3.14 3.51
N VAL A 146 -17.30 4.41 3.08
CA VAL A 146 -18.14 5.45 3.71
C VAL A 146 -19.62 5.08 3.71
N LYS A 147 -20.14 4.57 2.60
CA LYS A 147 -21.56 4.23 2.50
C LYS A 147 -21.96 3.02 3.35
N LEU A 148 -21.03 2.11 3.62
CA LEU A 148 -21.33 0.78 4.14
C LEU A 148 -20.74 0.50 5.54
N TYR A 149 -19.86 1.35 6.08
CA TYR A 149 -19.20 1.05 7.37
C TYR A 149 -20.21 0.77 8.49
N SER A 150 -21.34 1.49 8.54
CA SER A 150 -22.39 1.27 9.55
C SER A 150 -23.09 -0.08 9.44
N LYS A 151 -23.05 -0.72 8.26
CA LYS A 151 -23.53 -2.10 8.04
C LYS A 151 -22.42 -3.13 8.23
N ILE A 152 -21.18 -2.77 7.94
CA ILE A 152 -20.01 -3.66 8.02
C ILE A 152 -19.59 -3.85 9.47
N PHE A 153 -19.47 -2.78 10.25
CA PHE A 153 -18.96 -2.80 11.62
C PHE A 153 -19.70 -3.79 12.54
N PRO A 154 -21.04 -3.85 12.57
CA PRO A 154 -21.76 -4.80 13.41
C PRO A 154 -21.59 -6.27 13.01
N LEU A 155 -21.04 -6.55 11.83
CA LEU A 155 -20.82 -7.92 11.34
C LEU A 155 -19.44 -8.46 11.69
N ILE A 156 -18.48 -7.59 12.02
CA ILE A 156 -17.13 -8.00 12.38
C ILE A 156 -17.19 -8.67 13.77
N LYS A 157 -16.60 -9.86 13.89
CA LYS A 157 -16.60 -10.58 15.18
C LYS A 157 -15.83 -9.78 16.23
N PRO A 158 -16.25 -9.78 17.51
CA PRO A 158 -15.44 -9.26 18.60
C PRO A 158 -14.06 -9.93 18.60
N GLY A 159 -13.00 -9.13 18.73
CA GLY A 159 -11.60 -9.55 18.69
C GLY A 159 -11.04 -9.84 17.28
N ALA A 160 -11.87 -9.80 16.23
CA ALA A 160 -11.37 -9.93 14.86
C ALA A 160 -10.61 -8.68 14.41
N THR A 161 -9.90 -8.78 13.29
CA THR A 161 -9.11 -7.68 12.73
C THR A 161 -9.75 -7.08 11.49
N LEU A 162 -10.02 -5.77 11.51
CA LEU A 162 -10.30 -4.98 10.32
C LEU A 162 -8.98 -4.48 9.71
N GLY A 163 -8.69 -4.91 8.49
CA GLY A 163 -7.56 -4.47 7.68
C GLY A 163 -8.01 -3.51 6.58
N LEU A 164 -7.34 -2.36 6.48
CA LEU A 164 -7.53 -1.36 5.43
C LEU A 164 -6.27 -1.21 4.58
N SER A 165 -6.40 -0.94 3.28
CA SER A 165 -5.25 -0.58 2.43
C SER A 165 -5.12 0.90 2.14
N HIS A 166 -5.94 1.72 2.82
CA HIS A 166 -5.88 3.17 2.80
C HIS A 166 -6.59 3.73 4.05
N GLY A 167 -6.10 4.82 4.61
CA GLY A 167 -6.62 5.48 5.81
C GLY A 167 -7.85 6.35 5.57
N TYR A 168 -8.42 6.39 4.36
CA TYR A 168 -9.57 7.25 4.01
C TYR A 168 -10.74 7.12 4.99
N LEU A 169 -11.09 5.88 5.37
CA LEU A 169 -12.20 5.64 6.28
C LEU A 169 -11.97 6.29 7.65
N LEU A 170 -10.73 6.30 8.16
CA LEU A 170 -10.40 7.04 9.39
C LEU A 170 -10.66 8.54 9.21
N GLY A 171 -10.15 9.15 8.13
CA GLY A 171 -10.36 10.57 7.87
C GLY A 171 -11.84 10.94 7.74
N HIS A 172 -12.66 10.06 7.17
CA HIS A 172 -14.12 10.22 7.14
C HIS A 172 -14.75 10.16 8.54
N LEU A 173 -14.44 9.12 9.32
CA LEU A 173 -14.98 8.95 10.68
C LEU A 173 -14.59 10.14 11.58
N GLU A 174 -13.34 10.61 11.51
CA GLU A 174 -12.88 11.83 12.19
C GLU A 174 -13.75 13.05 11.81
N SER A 175 -14.04 13.23 10.51
CA SER A 175 -14.90 14.31 10.03
C SER A 175 -16.36 14.17 10.47
N ALA A 176 -16.86 12.95 10.58
CA ALA A 176 -18.22 12.63 11.03
C ALA A 176 -18.37 12.63 12.56
N LYS A 177 -17.25 12.71 13.31
CA LYS A 177 -17.17 12.50 14.76
C LYS A 177 -17.65 11.11 15.18
N GLU A 178 -17.30 10.12 14.37
CA GLU A 178 -17.55 8.70 14.62
C GLU A 178 -16.24 7.97 14.85
N GLU A 179 -16.31 6.74 15.37
CA GLU A 179 -15.15 5.92 15.73
C GLU A 179 -15.29 4.52 15.15
N PHE A 180 -14.18 3.80 15.02
CA PHE A 180 -14.21 2.36 14.80
C PHE A 180 -14.80 1.64 16.03
N PRO A 181 -15.36 0.42 15.86
CA PRO A 181 -15.79 -0.40 16.99
C PRO A 181 -14.65 -0.66 17.97
N LYS A 182 -14.91 -0.57 19.28
CA LYS A 182 -13.88 -0.63 20.33
C LYS A 182 -13.39 -2.03 20.66
N ASP A 183 -14.07 -3.06 20.15
CA ASP A 183 -13.87 -4.46 20.46
C ASP A 183 -13.18 -5.24 19.33
N ILE A 184 -12.63 -4.57 18.31
CA ILE A 184 -11.92 -5.21 17.18
C ILE A 184 -10.50 -4.65 17.02
N ASN A 185 -9.59 -5.36 16.37
CA ASN A 185 -8.35 -4.71 15.92
C ASN A 185 -8.61 -3.87 14.67
N VAL A 186 -7.88 -2.76 14.52
CA VAL A 186 -7.94 -1.91 13.32
C VAL A 186 -6.53 -1.64 12.85
N VAL A 187 -6.15 -2.25 11.72
CA VAL A 187 -4.82 -2.17 11.13
C VAL A 187 -4.89 -1.73 9.68
N MET A 188 -3.77 -1.22 9.18
CA MET A 188 -3.62 -0.86 7.78
C MET A 188 -2.34 -1.45 7.22
N MET A 189 -2.42 -1.94 5.98
CA MET A 189 -1.29 -2.27 5.13
C MET A 189 -1.57 -1.68 3.75
N ALA A 190 -0.82 -0.64 3.41
CA ALA A 190 -1.02 0.17 2.20
C ALA A 190 0.17 -0.01 1.24
N PRO A 191 0.03 -0.84 0.18
CA PRO A 191 1.03 -0.94 -0.88
C PRO A 191 1.20 0.40 -1.59
N LYS A 192 2.44 0.86 -1.75
CA LYS A 192 2.81 2.11 -2.44
C LYS A 192 2.87 1.91 -3.95
N GLY A 193 1.78 1.40 -4.51
CA GLY A 193 1.64 1.09 -5.91
C GLY A 193 0.27 0.50 -6.25
N MET A 194 -0.08 0.59 -7.54
CA MET A 194 -1.34 0.05 -8.06
C MET A 194 -1.41 -1.48 -7.94
N GLY A 195 -2.62 -2.01 -7.72
CA GLY A 195 -2.86 -3.45 -7.57
C GLY A 195 -2.28 -4.33 -8.68
N PRO A 196 -2.39 -3.99 -9.98
CA PRO A 196 -1.74 -4.75 -11.05
C PRO A 196 -0.21 -4.89 -10.86
N SER A 197 0.47 -3.84 -10.40
CA SER A 197 1.90 -3.87 -10.10
C SER A 197 2.21 -4.73 -8.87
N VAL A 198 1.35 -4.68 -7.84
CA VAL A 198 1.45 -5.55 -6.65
C VAL A 198 1.44 -7.03 -7.07
N ARG A 199 0.51 -7.43 -7.96
CA ARG A 199 0.47 -8.81 -8.47
C ARG A 199 1.64 -9.15 -9.37
N ARG A 200 1.93 -8.30 -10.36
CA ARG A 200 2.99 -8.54 -11.35
C ARG A 200 4.35 -8.74 -10.69
N LEU A 201 4.73 -7.84 -9.79
CA LEU A 201 6.03 -7.90 -9.12
C LEU A 201 6.11 -9.04 -8.09
N TYR A 202 5.00 -9.40 -7.43
CA TYR A 202 4.95 -10.60 -6.60
C TYR A 202 5.24 -11.89 -7.39
N VAL A 203 4.66 -11.99 -8.61
CA VAL A 203 4.89 -13.13 -9.51
C VAL A 203 6.35 -13.17 -9.97
N GLN A 204 6.93 -12.01 -10.35
CA GLN A 204 8.36 -11.90 -10.62
C GLN A 204 9.20 -12.28 -9.39
N GLY A 205 8.69 -12.00 -8.19
CA GLY A 205 9.28 -12.37 -6.91
C GLY A 205 9.42 -13.87 -6.67
N LYS A 206 8.82 -14.73 -7.51
CA LYS A 206 9.03 -16.19 -7.46
C LYS A 206 10.44 -16.58 -7.93
N THR A 207 11.06 -15.79 -8.81
CA THR A 207 12.40 -16.04 -9.33
C THR A 207 13.43 -15.04 -8.80
N VAL A 208 12.99 -13.86 -8.34
CA VAL A 208 13.86 -12.81 -7.80
C VAL A 208 13.41 -12.47 -6.38
N ASN A 209 14.10 -12.96 -5.34
CA ASN A 209 13.71 -12.65 -3.97
C ASN A 209 13.74 -11.12 -3.74
N GLY A 210 12.71 -10.60 -3.07
CA GLY A 210 12.56 -9.16 -2.83
C GLY A 210 11.93 -8.35 -3.98
N ALA A 211 11.43 -8.96 -5.05
CA ALA A 211 10.58 -8.24 -6.01
C ALA A 211 9.14 -8.11 -5.49
N GLY A 212 8.60 -6.89 -5.53
CA GLY A 212 7.28 -6.56 -5.01
C GLY A 212 7.04 -5.06 -4.97
N ILE A 213 5.98 -4.63 -4.28
CA ILE A 213 5.68 -3.22 -4.01
C ILE A 213 5.87 -2.93 -2.52
N ASN A 214 6.69 -1.92 -2.20
CA ASN A 214 6.89 -1.49 -0.81
C ASN A 214 5.56 -1.09 -0.19
N SER A 215 5.40 -1.35 1.11
CA SER A 215 4.15 -1.10 1.82
C SER A 215 4.39 -0.33 3.11
N SER A 216 3.42 0.48 3.52
CA SER A 216 3.41 1.02 4.88
C SER A 216 2.38 0.31 5.72
N VAL A 217 2.64 0.14 7.01
CA VAL A 217 1.68 -0.40 7.98
C VAL A 217 1.33 0.63 9.05
N ALA A 218 0.11 0.58 9.54
CA ALA A 218 -0.33 1.34 10.71
C ALA A 218 -1.15 0.46 11.64
N ILE A 219 -0.95 0.62 12.95
CA ILE A 219 -1.74 -0.02 14.00
C ILE A 219 -2.57 1.08 14.64
N HIS A 220 -3.86 1.12 14.32
CA HIS A 220 -4.77 2.15 14.85
C HIS A 220 -5.39 1.70 16.17
N GLN A 221 -5.80 0.42 16.25
CA GLN A 221 -6.39 -0.18 17.44
C GLN A 221 -5.88 -1.63 17.59
N ASP A 222 -5.42 -1.99 18.79
CA ASP A 222 -4.96 -3.34 19.14
C ASP A 222 -5.65 -3.80 20.44
N VAL A 223 -6.69 -4.61 20.31
CA VAL A 223 -7.50 -5.13 21.43
C VAL A 223 -7.04 -6.51 21.88
N THR A 224 -6.28 -7.22 21.04
CA THR A 224 -5.81 -8.59 21.31
C THR A 224 -4.31 -8.67 21.60
N GLY A 225 -3.56 -7.60 21.39
CA GLY A 225 -2.11 -7.52 21.60
C GLY A 225 -1.27 -8.13 20.47
N ASN A 226 -1.88 -8.51 19.35
CA ASN A 226 -1.19 -9.11 18.20
C ASN A 226 -1.45 -8.37 16.87
N ALA A 227 -2.08 -7.18 16.90
CA ALA A 227 -2.40 -6.42 15.69
C ALA A 227 -1.15 -6.09 14.85
N SER A 228 -0.02 -5.81 15.52
CA SER A 228 1.26 -5.56 14.83
C SER A 228 1.74 -6.77 14.03
N GLU A 229 1.65 -7.98 14.60
CA GLU A 229 2.05 -9.21 13.92
C GLU A 229 1.18 -9.47 12.70
N ILE A 230 -0.14 -9.25 12.83
CA ILE A 230 -1.11 -9.43 11.75
C ILE A 230 -0.82 -8.45 10.60
N ALA A 231 -0.56 -7.18 10.89
CA ALA A 231 -0.27 -6.18 9.87
C ALA A 231 1.04 -6.48 9.13
N LEU A 232 2.08 -6.89 9.85
CA LEU A 232 3.37 -7.25 9.26
C LEU A 232 3.30 -8.55 8.47
N GLY A 233 2.61 -9.56 9.00
CA GLY A 233 2.33 -10.81 8.31
C GLY A 233 1.53 -10.58 7.03
N TRP A 234 0.55 -9.68 7.05
CA TRP A 234 -0.18 -9.27 5.85
C TRP A 234 0.73 -8.60 4.81
N SER A 235 1.59 -7.67 5.24
CA SER A 235 2.55 -7.01 4.33
C SER A 235 3.53 -8.00 3.69
N VAL A 236 4.10 -8.92 4.49
CA VAL A 236 4.98 -9.99 4.00
C VAL A 236 4.22 -10.94 3.08
N GLY A 237 3.01 -11.35 3.44
CA GLY A 237 2.18 -12.27 2.66
C GLY A 237 1.72 -11.69 1.32
N VAL A 238 1.57 -10.36 1.23
CA VAL A 238 1.32 -9.67 -0.05
C VAL A 238 2.60 -9.51 -0.88
N GLY A 239 3.77 -9.69 -0.27
CA GLY A 239 5.10 -9.68 -0.90
C GLY A 239 5.76 -8.32 -0.94
N ALA A 240 5.58 -7.49 0.09
CA ALA A 240 6.26 -6.21 0.17
C ALA A 240 7.78 -6.40 0.34
N PRO A 241 8.65 -5.79 -0.49
CA PRO A 241 10.10 -5.86 -0.32
C PRO A 241 10.58 -5.14 0.94
N TYR A 242 9.95 -4.01 1.26
CA TYR A 242 10.14 -3.30 2.51
C TYR A 242 8.79 -2.86 3.07
N THR A 243 8.63 -3.06 4.37
CA THR A 243 7.51 -2.57 5.15
C THR A 243 7.99 -1.51 6.15
N PHE A 244 7.37 -0.34 6.14
CA PHE A 244 7.69 0.75 7.07
C PHE A 244 6.47 1.18 7.88
N TYR A 245 6.69 1.73 9.08
CA TYR A 245 5.59 2.19 9.93
C TYR A 245 5.06 3.55 9.48
N THR A 246 3.76 3.75 9.62
CA THR A 246 3.07 5.05 9.54
C THR A 246 1.85 5.05 10.46
N THR A 247 1.13 6.17 10.53
CA THR A 247 -0.22 6.21 11.10
C THR A 247 -1.24 6.25 9.98
N MET A 248 -2.46 5.76 10.19
CA MET A 248 -3.53 5.92 9.20
C MET A 248 -3.76 7.40 8.84
N SER A 249 -3.61 8.31 9.81
CA SER A 249 -3.73 9.76 9.58
C SER A 249 -2.65 10.31 8.66
N SER A 250 -1.39 9.95 8.92
CA SER A 250 -0.27 10.32 8.05
C SER A 250 -0.42 9.71 6.65
N GLU A 251 -0.86 8.45 6.58
CA GLU A 251 -1.03 7.75 5.33
C GLU A 251 -2.10 8.41 4.46
N TYR A 252 -3.32 8.61 4.95
CA TYR A 252 -4.37 9.19 4.10
C TYR A 252 -4.02 10.60 3.64
N LYS A 253 -3.37 11.40 4.50
CA LYS A 253 -2.92 12.75 4.15
C LYS A 253 -1.88 12.71 3.05
N SER A 254 -0.88 11.84 3.18
CA SER A 254 0.21 11.72 2.21
C SER A 254 -0.23 11.11 0.88
N ASP A 255 -1.09 10.10 0.92
CA ASP A 255 -1.53 9.35 -0.26
C ASP A 255 -2.50 10.17 -1.11
N ILE A 256 -3.58 10.69 -0.53
CA ILE A 256 -4.58 11.55 -1.21
C ILE A 256 -3.91 12.79 -1.82
N PHE A 257 -2.95 13.38 -1.10
CA PHE A 257 -2.16 14.50 -1.60
C PHE A 257 -1.22 14.05 -2.74
N GLY A 258 -0.49 12.96 -2.55
CA GLY A 258 0.48 12.43 -3.51
C GLY A 258 -0.13 12.12 -4.88
N GLU A 259 -1.30 11.47 -4.90
CA GLU A 259 -2.02 11.14 -6.14
C GLU A 259 -2.52 12.38 -6.90
N ARG A 260 -2.92 13.45 -6.18
CA ARG A 260 -3.31 14.72 -6.80
C ARG A 260 -2.11 15.52 -7.30
N CYS A 261 -0.97 15.37 -6.63
CA CYS A 261 0.29 16.00 -7.00
C CYS A 261 1.08 15.10 -7.96
N ILE A 262 2.32 14.76 -7.64
CA ILE A 262 3.27 14.24 -8.63
C ILE A 262 2.93 12.85 -9.16
N LEU A 263 2.16 12.03 -8.44
CA LEU A 263 1.93 10.65 -8.84
C LEU A 263 0.97 10.53 -10.03
N LEU A 264 -0.05 11.40 -10.14
CA LEU A 264 -1.01 11.41 -11.25
C LEU A 264 -1.37 12.82 -11.71
N GLY A 265 -2.07 13.61 -10.88
CA GLY A 265 -2.69 14.87 -11.33
C GLY A 265 -1.69 15.92 -11.81
N GLY A 266 -0.61 16.12 -11.05
CA GLY A 266 0.46 17.08 -11.34
C GLY A 266 1.29 16.70 -12.57
N VAL A 267 1.69 15.43 -12.71
CA VAL A 267 2.43 14.98 -13.90
C VAL A 267 1.58 15.07 -15.16
N HIS A 268 0.29 14.75 -15.07
CA HIS A 268 -0.66 14.93 -16.17
C HIS A 268 -0.74 16.41 -16.61
N GLY A 269 -0.97 17.32 -15.67
CA GLY A 269 -1.03 18.76 -15.98
C GLY A 269 0.29 19.31 -16.54
N LEU A 270 1.44 18.82 -16.06
CA LEU A 270 2.76 19.18 -16.57
C LEU A 270 2.94 18.77 -18.04
N VAL A 271 2.62 17.51 -18.36
CA VAL A 271 2.72 16.96 -19.72
C VAL A 271 1.81 17.75 -20.68
N GLU A 272 0.53 17.93 -20.32
CA GLU A 272 -0.44 18.68 -21.14
C GLU A 272 -0.02 20.14 -21.40
N SER A 273 0.57 20.78 -20.39
CA SER A 273 1.06 22.15 -20.50
C SER A 273 2.27 22.25 -21.44
N LEU A 274 3.28 21.40 -21.22
CA LEU A 274 4.50 21.39 -22.04
C LEU A 274 4.23 20.98 -23.47
N PHE A 275 3.36 19.98 -23.69
CA PHE A 275 2.96 19.52 -25.02
C PHE A 275 2.36 20.68 -25.82
N ARG A 276 1.35 21.37 -25.26
CA ARG A 276 0.72 22.52 -25.93
C ARG A 276 1.72 23.64 -26.22
N ARG A 277 2.61 23.94 -25.25
CA ARG A 277 3.66 24.95 -25.44
C ARG A 277 4.61 24.59 -26.59
N TYR A 278 5.07 23.34 -26.68
CA TYR A 278 5.99 22.93 -27.72
C TYR A 278 5.34 22.97 -29.11
N VAL A 279 4.10 22.50 -29.22
CA VAL A 279 3.34 22.59 -30.48
C VAL A 279 3.13 24.05 -30.90
N GLN A 280 2.76 24.94 -29.97
CA GLN A 280 2.62 26.38 -30.24
C GLN A 280 3.93 27.04 -30.70
N ASN A 281 5.07 26.52 -30.28
CA ASN A 281 6.39 26.99 -30.69
C ASN A 281 6.90 26.32 -31.98
N GLY A 282 6.05 25.58 -32.70
CA GLY A 282 6.37 24.97 -33.99
C GLY A 282 6.96 23.57 -33.92
N MET A 283 7.00 22.93 -32.76
CA MET A 283 7.38 21.51 -32.65
C MET A 283 6.27 20.61 -33.20
N SER A 284 6.63 19.50 -33.85
CA SER A 284 5.64 18.50 -34.26
C SER A 284 4.93 17.89 -33.04
N PRO A 285 3.65 17.48 -33.14
CA PRO A 285 2.98 16.78 -32.05
C PRO A 285 3.72 15.51 -31.59
N GLU A 286 4.35 14.78 -32.52
CA GLU A 286 5.11 13.57 -32.19
C GLU A 286 6.34 13.91 -31.33
N ASP A 287 7.13 14.90 -31.74
CA ASP A 287 8.31 15.32 -30.98
C ASP A 287 7.90 15.97 -29.65
N ALA A 288 6.79 16.69 -29.59
CA ALA A 288 6.28 17.28 -28.36
C ALA A 288 5.87 16.18 -27.36
N PHE A 289 5.27 15.08 -27.83
CA PHE A 289 4.93 13.94 -26.99
C PHE A 289 6.19 13.23 -26.47
N LYS A 290 7.17 12.98 -27.34
CA LYS A 290 8.47 12.40 -26.99
C LYS A 290 9.21 13.22 -25.92
N ASN A 291 9.26 14.54 -26.10
CA ASN A 291 9.93 15.46 -25.18
C ASN A 291 9.13 15.74 -23.89
N THR A 292 7.96 15.15 -23.70
CA THR A 292 7.14 15.31 -22.49
C THR A 292 6.81 13.96 -21.86
N ALA A 293 5.78 13.27 -22.33
CA ALA A 293 5.28 12.04 -21.75
C ALA A 293 6.34 10.93 -21.76
N GLU A 294 6.97 10.67 -22.92
CA GLU A 294 7.96 9.59 -23.03
C GLU A 294 9.24 9.92 -22.23
N CYS A 295 9.74 11.15 -22.33
CA CYS A 295 10.90 11.60 -21.56
C CYS A 295 10.70 11.41 -20.05
N ILE A 296 9.54 11.86 -19.52
CA ILE A 296 9.23 11.78 -18.09
C ILE A 296 9.07 10.32 -17.64
N THR A 297 8.32 9.50 -18.40
CA THR A 297 7.96 8.14 -17.97
C THR A 297 8.99 7.06 -18.35
N GLY A 298 9.91 7.38 -19.26
CA GLY A 298 11.02 6.51 -19.68
C GLY A 298 12.35 6.92 -19.05
N PRO A 299 13.24 7.62 -19.79
CA PRO A 299 14.62 7.83 -19.38
C PRO A 299 14.75 8.63 -18.07
N LEU A 300 13.89 9.62 -17.82
CA LEU A 300 13.95 10.41 -16.59
C LEU A 300 13.57 9.56 -15.37
N ASN A 301 12.48 8.81 -15.47
CA ASN A 301 12.03 7.92 -14.40
C ASN A 301 13.06 6.82 -14.10
N GLU A 302 13.62 6.18 -15.14
CA GLU A 302 14.66 5.16 -14.99
C GLU A 302 15.90 5.73 -14.29
N LYS A 303 16.39 6.88 -14.75
CA LYS A 303 17.57 7.53 -14.18
C LYS A 303 17.38 7.93 -12.73
N ILE A 304 16.23 8.52 -12.38
CA ILE A 304 15.90 8.87 -10.99
C ILE A 304 15.75 7.62 -10.13
N SER A 305 15.15 6.55 -10.65
CA SER A 305 14.94 5.30 -9.91
C SER A 305 16.26 4.63 -9.51
N HIS A 306 17.30 4.72 -10.34
CA HIS A 306 18.59 4.08 -10.07
C HIS A 306 19.61 5.01 -9.40
N ASP A 307 19.71 6.26 -9.86
CA ASP A 307 20.81 7.17 -9.51
C ASP A 307 20.34 8.43 -8.76
N GLY A 308 19.02 8.62 -8.62
CA GLY A 308 18.42 9.76 -7.92
C GLY A 308 18.41 11.07 -8.72
N ILE A 309 17.69 12.07 -8.21
CA ILE A 309 17.42 13.34 -8.93
C ILE A 309 18.65 14.21 -9.21
N LYS A 310 19.78 13.99 -8.54
CA LYS A 310 21.02 14.74 -8.81
C LYS A 310 21.74 14.29 -10.09
N SER A 311 21.28 13.20 -10.69
CA SER A 311 21.89 12.59 -11.88
C SER A 311 21.22 12.98 -13.19
N VAL A 312 20.14 13.77 -13.13
CA VAL A 312 19.36 14.28 -14.27
C VAL A 312 19.60 15.75 -14.51
#